data_AF-A0BRF2-F1
#
_entry.id   AF-A0BRF2-F1
#
_cell.length_a   1.000
_cell.length_b   1.000
_cell.length_c   1.000
_cell.angle_alpha   90.00
_cell.angle_beta   90.00
_cell.angle_gamma   90.00
#
_symmetry.space_group_name_H-M   'P 1'
#
loop_
_entity.id
_entity.type
_entity.pdbx_description
1 polymer ?
#
loop_
_entity_poly.entity_id
_entity_poly.type
_entity_poly.pdbx_seq_one_letter_code
_entity_poly.pdbx_strand_id
1 'polypeptide(L)'
;MDFQIQYNGETSIYNTISTYEELIQEILQKYQTIQEIELSYQDEEGDIIQVSNTSDLYAINEPDKITIQMKARQDEQKQQELEKEKKRQEIKLKKIKEQQQKKQNAIDNEELTIANLEKEIASKLKENQDEILYLKSEQQRLEHYKPDPLPDFEVSLNEARLFDRIKEKEDQLLYIEDKKGFETQLRTVQKEIHDIFHQIYEERKNQHSENYKKWNQTKQSLAKVGHQIELKEQEAKKYSETSCSKLQNHREKLQKLRGELDKIEDETE
;
A
#
# COMPACT_ATOMS: atom_id res chain seq x y z
N MET A 1 -44.73 -1.02 62.37
CA MET A 1 -45.16 -2.12 61.50
C MET A 1 -44.32 -2.02 60.22
N ASP A 2 -44.06 -3.13 59.54
CA ASP A 2 -43.26 -3.12 58.30
C ASP A 2 -44.22 -3.32 57.11
N PHE A 3 -44.11 -2.48 56.08
CA PHE A 3 -44.99 -2.50 54.92
C PHE A 3 -44.21 -2.80 53.64
N GLN A 4 -44.72 -3.75 52.85
CA GLN A 4 -44.21 -4.04 51.52
C GLN A 4 -45.05 -3.30 50.47
N ILE A 5 -44.46 -2.28 49.83
CA ILE A 5 -45.11 -1.49 48.78
C ILE A 5 -44.51 -1.85 47.42
N GLN A 6 -45.38 -2.19 46.48
CA GLN A 6 -45.02 -2.45 45.09
C GLN A 6 -45.40 -1.25 44.20
N TYR A 7 -44.43 -0.76 43.43
CA TYR A 7 -44.62 0.32 42.46
C TYR A 7 -43.80 0.06 41.20
N ASN A 8 -44.43 0.13 40.03
CA ASN A 8 -43.78 -0.09 38.72
C ASN A 8 -42.90 -1.37 38.63
N GLY A 9 -43.29 -2.44 39.34
CA GLY A 9 -42.56 -3.70 39.37
C GLY A 9 -41.43 -3.78 40.40
N GLU A 10 -41.11 -2.68 41.08
CA GLU A 10 -40.19 -2.66 42.22
C GLU A 10 -40.94 -2.90 43.53
N THR A 11 -40.32 -3.64 44.45
CA THR A 11 -40.84 -3.88 45.80
C THR A 11 -39.96 -3.15 46.81
N SER A 12 -40.57 -2.34 47.65
CA SER A 12 -39.91 -1.55 48.69
C SER A 12 -40.46 -1.93 50.06
N ILE A 13 -39.57 -2.13 51.03
CA ILE A 13 -39.95 -2.41 52.41
C ILE A 13 -39.73 -1.14 53.23
N TYR A 14 -40.77 -0.69 53.91
CA TYR A 14 -40.76 0.48 54.78
C TYR A 14 -40.94 -0.01 56.22
N ASN A 15 -39.90 0.17 57.04
CA ASN A 15 -39.85 -0.38 58.39
C ASN A 15 -40.32 0.65 59.42
N THR A 16 -40.84 0.19 60.56
CA THR A 16 -41.17 1.06 61.71
C THR A 16 -42.17 2.19 61.43
N ILE A 17 -43.03 2.03 60.42
CA ILE A 17 -44.10 2.97 60.12
C ILE A 17 -45.23 2.82 61.15
N SER A 18 -45.72 3.95 61.67
CA SER A 18 -46.78 4.02 62.68
C SER A 18 -48.06 4.71 62.20
N THR A 19 -47.97 5.51 61.12
CA THR A 19 -49.13 6.22 60.54
C THR A 19 -49.13 6.19 59.01
N TYR A 20 -50.30 6.39 58.42
CA TYR A 20 -50.44 6.56 56.97
C TYR A 20 -49.65 7.77 56.47
N GLU A 21 -49.66 8.87 57.21
CA GLU A 21 -48.90 10.06 56.87
C GLU A 21 -47.39 9.80 56.84
N GLU A 22 -46.85 9.04 57.81
CA GLU A 22 -45.45 8.61 57.81
C GLU A 22 -45.12 7.75 56.58
N LEU A 23 -45.98 6.79 56.24
CA LEU A 23 -45.82 5.94 55.06
C LEU A 23 -45.74 6.78 53.78
N ILE A 24 -46.69 7.71 53.62
CA ILE A 24 -46.75 8.60 52.45
C ILE A 24 -45.51 9.51 52.40
N GLN A 25 -45.04 10.03 53.53
CA GLN A 25 -43.82 10.85 53.57
C GLN A 25 -42.57 10.06 53.17
N GLU A 26 -42.39 8.83 53.66
CA GLU A 26 -41.25 8.00 53.26
C GLU A 26 -41.32 7.60 51.77
N ILE A 27 -42.52 7.33 51.24
CA ILE A 27 -42.73 7.12 49.81
C ILE A 27 -42.35 8.37 49.02
N LEU A 28 -42.82 9.56 49.42
CA LEU A 28 -42.52 10.82 48.73
C LEU A 28 -41.04 11.21 48.83
N GLN A 29 -40.36 10.87 49.94
CA GLN A 29 -38.91 11.06 50.07
C GLN A 29 -38.13 10.17 49.12
N LYS A 30 -38.55 8.90 48.96
CA LYS A 30 -37.94 7.96 48.03
C LYS A 30 -38.26 8.30 46.57
N TYR A 31 -39.48 8.72 46.30
CA TYR A 31 -40.02 8.99 44.96
C TYR A 31 -40.44 10.46 44.85
N GLN A 32 -39.44 11.36 44.82
CA GLN A 32 -39.59 12.83 44.85
C GLN A 32 -40.35 13.46 43.66
N THR A 33 -40.81 12.65 42.71
CA THR A 33 -41.51 13.09 41.50
C THR A 33 -43.01 12.78 41.53
N ILE A 34 -43.49 12.11 42.58
CA ILE A 34 -44.89 11.76 42.75
C ILE A 34 -45.65 12.94 43.37
N GLN A 35 -46.80 13.28 42.77
CA GLN A 35 -47.70 14.34 43.24
C GLN A 35 -48.92 13.77 43.99
N GLU A 36 -49.46 12.66 43.51
CA GLU A 36 -50.60 11.96 44.12
C GLU A 36 -50.25 10.48 44.28
N ILE A 37 -50.51 9.93 45.46
CA ILE A 37 -50.31 8.52 45.79
C ILE A 37 -51.67 7.91 46.10
N GLU A 38 -51.98 6.82 45.42
CA GLU A 38 -53.09 5.93 45.73
C GLU A 38 -52.51 4.58 46.16
N LEU A 39 -52.79 4.18 47.39
CA LEU A 39 -52.40 2.88 47.92
C LEU A 39 -53.60 1.94 47.87
N SER A 40 -53.38 0.71 47.46
CA SER A 40 -54.39 -0.34 47.43
C SER A 40 -53.76 -1.68 47.80
N TYR A 41 -54.52 -2.58 48.40
CA TYR A 41 -54.10 -3.96 48.60
C TYR A 41 -55.18 -4.91 48.10
N GLN A 42 -54.81 -6.15 47.86
CA GLN A 42 -55.74 -7.22 47.52
C GLN A 42 -56.00 -8.06 48.77
N ASP A 43 -57.27 -8.26 49.13
CA ASP A 43 -57.65 -9.08 50.28
C ASP A 43 -57.65 -10.59 49.97
N GLU A 44 -58.02 -11.41 50.96
CA GLU A 44 -58.05 -12.87 50.84
C GLU A 44 -59.13 -13.37 49.85
N GLU A 45 -60.17 -12.57 49.62
CA GLU A 45 -61.26 -12.87 48.69
C GLU A 45 -60.91 -12.42 47.25
N GLY A 46 -59.82 -11.68 47.10
CA GLY A 46 -59.29 -11.19 45.83
C GLY A 46 -59.77 -9.79 45.47
N ASP A 47 -60.49 -9.10 46.36
CA ASP A 47 -60.99 -7.75 46.17
C ASP A 47 -59.88 -6.71 46.39
N ILE A 48 -59.89 -5.66 45.56
CA ILE A 48 -58.94 -4.55 45.65
C ILE A 48 -59.52 -3.50 46.59
N ILE A 49 -58.90 -3.34 47.76
CA ILE A 49 -59.29 -2.38 48.79
C ILE A 49 -58.32 -1.20 48.78
N GLN A 50 -58.87 0.01 48.76
CA GLN A 50 -58.08 1.25 48.83
C GLN A 50 -57.66 1.55 50.27
N VAL A 51 -56.41 1.93 50.45
CA VAL A 51 -55.85 2.38 51.74
C VAL A 51 -55.74 3.89 51.69
N SER A 52 -56.51 4.57 52.54
CA SER A 52 -56.62 6.04 52.52
C SER A 52 -56.26 6.70 53.85
N ASN A 53 -56.21 5.93 54.93
CA ASN A 53 -55.97 6.44 56.27
C ASN A 53 -55.28 5.40 57.17
N THR A 54 -54.88 5.84 58.36
CA THR A 54 -54.17 5.01 59.34
C THR A 54 -55.01 3.83 59.86
N SER A 55 -56.33 3.97 59.98
CA SER A 55 -57.22 2.87 60.39
C SER A 55 -57.28 1.77 59.32
N ASP A 56 -57.27 2.14 58.04
CA ASP A 56 -57.24 1.19 56.92
C ASP A 56 -55.95 0.37 56.96
N LEU A 57 -54.81 0.98 57.30
CA LEU A 57 -53.54 0.27 57.48
C LEU A 57 -53.60 -0.74 58.64
N TYR A 58 -54.29 -0.40 59.73
CA TYR A 58 -54.45 -1.30 60.88
C TYR A 58 -55.51 -2.39 60.67
N ALA A 59 -56.45 -2.19 59.73
CA ALA A 59 -57.46 -3.18 59.36
C ALA A 59 -56.88 -4.36 58.56
N ILE A 60 -55.64 -4.24 58.09
CA ILE A 60 -54.86 -5.28 57.42
C ILE A 60 -54.45 -6.32 58.47
N ASN A 61 -55.28 -7.35 58.68
CA ASN A 61 -55.19 -8.29 59.82
C ASN A 61 -53.96 -9.23 59.84
N GLU A 62 -53.10 -9.25 58.81
CA GLU A 62 -51.79 -9.93 58.84
C GLU A 62 -50.77 -9.14 57.97
N PRO A 63 -49.82 -8.37 58.55
CA PRO A 63 -48.87 -7.58 57.76
C PRO A 63 -47.86 -8.42 56.95
N ASP A 64 -47.63 -9.68 57.32
CA ASP A 64 -46.57 -10.53 56.75
C ASP A 64 -46.87 -11.06 55.33
N LYS A 65 -48.08 -10.85 54.80
CA LYS A 65 -48.50 -11.40 53.49
C LYS A 65 -49.08 -10.39 52.51
N ILE A 66 -49.25 -9.13 52.91
CA ILE A 66 -50.03 -8.17 52.12
C ILE A 66 -49.10 -7.19 51.41
N THR A 67 -49.07 -7.28 50.07
CA THR A 67 -48.34 -6.34 49.21
C THR A 67 -49.26 -5.18 48.85
N ILE A 68 -48.91 -3.97 49.28
CA ILE A 68 -49.64 -2.74 48.93
C ILE A 68 -49.18 -2.31 47.54
N GLN A 69 -50.09 -2.26 46.57
CA GLN A 69 -49.86 -1.68 45.26
C GLN A 69 -50.04 -0.16 45.30
N MET A 70 -49.01 0.56 44.86
CA MET A 70 -49.06 2.00 44.66
C MET A 70 -49.40 2.34 43.21
N LYS A 71 -50.39 3.22 43.02
CA LYS A 71 -50.54 4.02 41.81
C LYS A 71 -50.17 5.46 42.13
N ALA A 72 -49.46 6.11 41.22
CA ALA A 72 -48.96 7.44 41.47
C ALA A 72 -49.04 8.33 40.23
N ARG A 73 -49.48 9.58 40.41
CA ARG A 73 -49.43 10.62 39.38
C ARG A 73 -48.10 11.36 39.50
N GLN A 74 -47.33 11.40 38.42
CA GLN A 74 -46.07 12.15 38.36
C GLN A 74 -46.29 13.56 37.81
N ASP A 75 -45.36 14.46 38.12
CA ASP A 75 -45.32 15.80 37.55
C ASP A 75 -45.11 15.75 36.02
N GLU A 76 -46.18 16.03 35.25
CA GLU A 76 -46.17 16.07 33.78
C GLU A 76 -45.04 16.97 33.24
N GLN A 77 -44.65 18.00 33.98
CA GLN A 77 -43.60 18.94 33.58
C GLN A 77 -42.22 18.26 33.60
N LYS A 78 -41.91 17.47 34.63
CA LYS A 78 -40.66 16.69 34.72
C LYS A 78 -40.61 15.54 33.71
N GLN A 79 -41.74 14.92 33.40
CA GLN A 79 -41.81 13.85 32.40
C GLN A 79 -41.53 14.38 30.99
N GLN A 80 -42.07 15.56 30.63
CA GLN A 80 -41.74 16.24 29.37
C GLN A 80 -40.26 16.68 29.29
N GLU A 81 -39.64 17.08 30.39
CA GLU A 81 -38.20 17.41 30.43
C GLU A 81 -37.34 16.17 30.20
N LEU A 82 -37.67 15.04 30.82
CA LEU A 82 -37.02 13.74 30.61
C LEU A 82 -37.12 13.27 29.15
N GLU A 83 -38.29 13.42 28.51
CA GLU A 83 -38.46 13.09 27.09
C GLU A 83 -37.67 14.03 26.17
N LYS A 84 -37.63 15.33 26.48
CA LYS A 84 -36.82 16.30 25.73
C LYS A 84 -35.33 15.97 25.82
N GLU A 85 -34.86 15.58 27.00
CA GLU A 85 -33.45 15.21 27.19
C GLU A 85 -33.10 13.88 26.50
N LYS A 86 -33.97 12.86 26.57
CA LYS A 86 -33.80 11.61 25.80
C LYS A 86 -33.71 11.88 24.30
N LYS A 87 -34.61 12.69 23.74
CA LYS A 87 -34.54 13.08 22.32
C LYS A 87 -33.26 13.84 21.97
N ARG A 88 -32.77 14.70 22.87
CA ARG A 88 -31.48 15.39 22.67
C ARG A 88 -30.30 14.42 22.65
N GLN A 89 -30.28 13.43 23.55
CA GLN A 89 -29.24 12.40 23.57
C GLN A 89 -29.29 11.51 22.33
N GLU A 90 -30.48 11.10 21.87
CA GLU A 90 -30.63 10.34 20.62
C GLU A 90 -30.08 11.11 19.40
N ILE A 91 -30.36 12.42 19.31
CA ILE A 91 -29.83 13.28 18.24
C ILE A 91 -28.30 13.38 18.32
N LYS A 92 -27.73 13.51 19.52
CA LYS A 92 -26.27 13.54 19.71
C LYS A 92 -25.64 12.22 19.26
N LEU A 93 -26.15 11.09 19.73
CA LEU A 93 -25.65 9.75 19.36
C LEU A 93 -25.75 9.50 17.85
N LYS A 94 -26.86 9.91 17.22
CA LYS A 94 -27.03 9.78 15.77
C LYS A 94 -25.98 10.60 15.01
N LYS A 95 -25.72 11.85 15.43
CA LYS A 95 -24.69 12.69 14.81
C LYS A 95 -23.29 12.10 14.97
N ILE A 96 -22.97 11.53 16.12
CA ILE A 96 -21.67 10.89 16.35
C ILE A 96 -21.52 9.66 15.45
N LYS A 97 -22.52 8.78 15.39
CA LYS A 97 -22.50 7.62 14.47
C LYS A 97 -22.34 8.03 13.00
N GLU A 98 -23.02 9.09 12.55
CA GLU A 98 -22.84 9.61 11.19
C GLU A 98 -21.43 10.16 10.94
N GLN A 99 -20.80 10.79 11.95
CA GLN A 99 -19.42 11.25 11.85
C GLN A 99 -18.42 10.08 11.82
N GLN A 100 -18.58 9.09 12.72
CA GLN A 100 -17.78 7.85 12.73
C GLN A 100 -17.87 7.16 11.37
N GLN A 101 -19.07 6.95 10.84
CA GLN A 101 -19.24 6.28 9.55
C GLN A 101 -18.61 7.05 8.39
N LYS A 102 -18.70 8.39 8.38
CA LYS A 102 -18.02 9.21 7.36
C LYS A 102 -16.50 9.11 7.46
N LYS A 103 -15.94 9.07 8.67
CA LYS A 103 -14.50 8.92 8.90
C LYS A 103 -14.02 7.53 8.51
N GLN A 104 -14.75 6.48 8.89
CA GLN A 104 -14.46 5.11 8.49
C GLN A 104 -14.44 4.96 6.96
N ASN A 105 -15.46 5.46 6.27
CA ASN A 105 -15.49 5.43 4.80
C ASN A 105 -14.29 6.18 4.18
N ALA A 106 -13.82 7.27 4.80
CA ALA A 106 -12.64 7.99 4.34
C ALA A 106 -11.35 7.20 4.57
N ILE A 107 -11.24 6.49 5.69
CA ILE A 107 -10.14 5.56 6.01
C ILE A 107 -10.08 4.44 4.97
N ASP A 108 -11.20 3.75 4.73
CA ASP A 108 -11.26 2.63 3.79
C ASP A 108 -10.84 3.05 2.37
N ASN A 109 -11.28 4.22 1.91
CA ASN A 109 -10.89 4.79 0.62
C ASN A 109 -9.39 5.12 0.54
N GLU A 110 -8.83 5.63 1.64
CA GLU A 110 -7.41 5.99 1.71
C GLU A 110 -6.53 4.72 1.75
N GLU A 111 -6.93 3.70 2.49
CA GLU A 111 -6.29 2.38 2.51
C GLU A 111 -6.28 1.73 1.13
N LEU A 112 -7.41 1.78 0.42
CA LEU A 112 -7.50 1.30 -0.96
C LEU A 112 -6.55 2.07 -1.88
N THR A 113 -6.45 3.39 -1.69
CA THR A 113 -5.53 4.24 -2.45
C THR A 113 -4.06 3.85 -2.20
N ILE A 114 -3.70 3.63 -0.94
CA ILE A 114 -2.36 3.18 -0.54
C ILE A 114 -2.04 1.81 -1.17
N ALA A 115 -2.94 0.84 -1.05
CA ALA A 115 -2.75 -0.50 -1.62
C ALA A 115 -2.57 -0.48 -3.15
N ASN A 116 -3.36 0.36 -3.84
CA ASN A 116 -3.24 0.54 -5.28
C ASN A 116 -1.89 1.16 -5.66
N LEU A 117 -1.43 2.17 -4.91
CA LEU A 117 -0.12 2.79 -5.13
C LEU A 117 1.02 1.80 -4.88
N GLU A 118 0.97 1.02 -3.80
CA GLU A 118 2.00 0.01 -3.50
C GLU A 118 2.12 -1.02 -4.63
N LYS A 119 0.99 -1.46 -5.18
CA LYS A 119 0.95 -2.39 -6.32
C LYS A 119 1.50 -1.74 -7.60
N GLU A 120 1.12 -0.51 -7.89
CA GLU A 120 1.64 0.25 -9.05
C GLU A 120 3.16 0.41 -8.96
N ILE A 121 3.66 0.82 -7.79
CA ILE A 121 5.08 1.03 -7.52
C ILE A 121 5.86 -0.27 -7.74
N ALA A 122 5.40 -1.37 -7.12
CA ALA A 122 6.05 -2.67 -7.26
C ALA A 122 6.09 -3.15 -8.71
N SER A 123 4.99 -2.97 -9.46
CA SER A 123 4.92 -3.35 -10.87
C SER A 123 5.92 -2.57 -11.72
N LYS A 124 5.97 -1.24 -11.56
CA LYS A 124 6.81 -0.38 -12.40
C LYS A 124 8.29 -0.48 -12.05
N LEU A 125 8.62 -0.67 -10.76
CA LEU A 125 10.00 -0.96 -10.35
C LEU A 125 10.48 -2.30 -10.92
N LYS A 126 9.62 -3.32 -10.93
CA LYS A 126 9.93 -4.60 -11.56
C LYS A 126 10.16 -4.48 -13.05
N GLU A 127 9.28 -3.76 -13.77
CA GLU A 127 9.44 -3.50 -15.21
C GLU A 127 10.79 -2.84 -15.52
N ASN A 128 11.17 -1.79 -14.78
CA ASN A 128 12.47 -1.16 -14.94
C ASN A 128 13.63 -2.11 -14.64
N GLN A 129 13.50 -2.95 -13.60
CA GLN A 129 14.54 -3.92 -13.23
C GLN A 129 14.72 -4.99 -14.32
N ASP A 130 13.63 -5.50 -14.89
CA ASP A 130 13.66 -6.48 -15.97
C ASP A 130 14.31 -5.89 -17.23
N GLU A 131 14.02 -4.63 -17.57
CA GLU A 131 14.64 -3.93 -18.70
C GLU A 131 16.14 -3.67 -18.46
N ILE A 132 16.54 -3.26 -17.25
CA ILE A 132 17.95 -3.09 -16.87
C ILE A 132 18.70 -4.44 -16.97
N LEU A 133 18.11 -5.54 -16.51
CA LEU A 133 18.71 -6.88 -16.59
C LEU A 133 18.89 -7.32 -18.04
N TYR A 134 17.89 -7.07 -18.89
CA TYR A 134 18.00 -7.33 -20.32
C TYR A 134 19.16 -6.55 -20.94
N LEU A 135 19.24 -5.24 -20.69
CA LEU A 135 20.31 -4.39 -21.20
C LEU A 135 21.70 -4.80 -20.68
N LYS A 136 21.81 -5.22 -19.41
CA LYS A 136 23.07 -5.76 -18.85
C LYS A 136 23.47 -7.07 -19.53
N SER A 137 22.51 -7.94 -19.85
CA SER A 137 22.81 -9.16 -20.62
C SER A 137 23.28 -8.83 -22.04
N GLU A 138 22.70 -7.82 -22.68
CA GLU A 138 23.10 -7.36 -24.00
C GLU A 138 24.49 -6.72 -23.96
N GLN A 139 24.78 -5.92 -22.92
CA GLN A 139 26.11 -5.38 -22.67
C GLN A 139 27.14 -6.49 -22.52
N GLN A 140 26.86 -7.51 -21.71
CA GLN A 140 27.76 -8.66 -21.52
C GLN A 140 27.97 -9.43 -22.83
N ARG A 141 26.91 -9.61 -23.62
CA ARG A 141 27.00 -10.23 -24.95
C ARG A 141 27.91 -9.42 -25.88
N LEU A 142 27.73 -8.10 -25.92
CA LEU A 142 28.58 -7.20 -26.71
C LEU A 142 30.02 -7.15 -26.18
N GLU A 143 30.23 -7.30 -24.87
CA GLU A 143 31.56 -7.40 -24.26
C GLU A 143 32.27 -8.70 -24.61
N HIS A 144 31.54 -9.80 -24.85
CA HIS A 144 32.13 -11.03 -25.40
C HIS A 144 32.67 -10.80 -26.82
N TYR A 145 32.01 -9.93 -27.59
CA TYR A 145 32.50 -9.46 -28.88
C TYR A 145 33.36 -8.20 -28.76
N LYS A 146 33.77 -7.81 -27.53
CA LYS A 146 34.68 -6.70 -27.33
C LYS A 146 35.92 -7.04 -28.12
N PRO A 147 36.17 -6.32 -29.21
CA PRO A 147 37.22 -6.74 -30.09
C PRO A 147 38.52 -6.38 -29.37
N ASP A 148 39.44 -7.35 -29.31
CA ASP A 148 40.81 -7.11 -28.88
C ASP A 148 41.32 -5.82 -29.54
N PRO A 149 42.23 -5.07 -28.90
CA PRO A 149 42.86 -3.92 -29.53
C PRO A 149 43.29 -4.35 -30.94
N LEU A 150 42.78 -3.66 -31.96
CA LEU A 150 43.15 -3.98 -33.32
C LEU A 150 44.68 -3.94 -33.39
N PRO A 151 45.34 -5.06 -33.73
CA PRO A 151 46.78 -5.03 -33.92
C PRO A 151 47.09 -3.99 -34.98
N ASP A 152 48.22 -3.30 -34.82
CA ASP A 152 48.68 -2.33 -35.81
C ASP A 152 48.70 -3.00 -37.19
N PHE A 153 48.31 -2.24 -38.22
CA PHE A 153 48.34 -2.74 -39.59
C PHE A 153 49.80 -2.98 -40.01
N GLU A 154 50.27 -4.20 -39.83
CA GLU A 154 51.58 -4.64 -40.28
C GLU A 154 51.46 -5.48 -41.55
N VAL A 155 52.13 -5.04 -42.61
CA VAL A 155 52.30 -5.83 -43.83
C VAL A 155 53.40 -6.87 -43.57
N SER A 156 53.09 -7.93 -42.83
CA SER A 156 54.02 -9.05 -42.65
C SER A 156 54.08 -9.90 -43.91
N LEU A 157 55.22 -9.88 -44.61
CA LEU A 157 55.42 -10.60 -45.88
C LEU A 157 55.65 -12.10 -45.71
N ASN A 158 55.54 -12.64 -44.49
CA ASN A 158 55.75 -14.06 -44.17
C ASN A 158 54.67 -15.00 -44.73
N GLU A 159 53.93 -14.60 -45.76
CA GLU A 159 53.13 -15.54 -46.52
C GLU A 159 54.08 -16.46 -47.29
N ALA A 160 54.22 -17.70 -46.81
CA ALA A 160 55.03 -18.73 -47.47
C ALA A 160 54.72 -18.83 -48.97
N ARG A 161 53.46 -18.60 -49.35
CA ARG A 161 53.00 -18.56 -50.75
C ARG A 161 53.62 -17.44 -51.60
N LEU A 162 53.95 -16.29 -51.00
CA LEU A 162 54.62 -15.18 -51.69
C LEU A 162 56.08 -15.53 -51.95
N PHE A 163 56.77 -16.03 -50.94
CA PHE A 163 58.16 -16.48 -51.06
C PHE A 163 58.29 -17.65 -52.04
N ASP A 164 57.38 -18.61 -52.01
CA ASP A 164 57.35 -19.74 -52.95
C ASP A 164 57.13 -19.26 -54.39
N ARG A 165 56.24 -18.28 -54.61
CA ARG A 165 56.00 -17.70 -55.94
C ARG A 165 57.17 -16.85 -56.45
N ILE A 166 57.82 -16.07 -55.57
CA ILE A 166 59.03 -15.32 -55.92
C ILE A 166 60.14 -16.31 -56.30
N LYS A 167 60.34 -17.35 -55.49
CA LYS A 167 61.35 -18.38 -55.73
C LYS A 167 61.12 -19.16 -57.03
N GLU A 168 59.87 -19.54 -57.32
CA GLU A 168 59.51 -20.22 -58.59
C GLU A 168 59.87 -19.34 -59.81
N LYS A 169 59.72 -18.02 -59.67
CA LYS A 169 60.03 -17.06 -60.74
C LYS A 169 61.53 -16.73 -60.84
N GLU A 170 62.24 -16.71 -59.72
CA GLU A 170 63.71 -16.65 -59.69
C GLU A 170 64.33 -17.90 -60.33
N ASP A 171 63.81 -19.09 -60.02
CA ASP A 171 64.23 -20.36 -60.62
C ASP A 171 63.99 -20.34 -62.15
N GLN A 172 62.87 -19.80 -62.64
CA GLN A 172 62.61 -19.62 -64.08
C GLN A 172 63.63 -18.72 -64.79
N LEU A 173 64.18 -17.71 -64.10
CA LEU A 173 65.20 -16.82 -64.66
C LEU A 173 66.59 -17.45 -64.73
N LEU A 174 66.90 -18.42 -63.86
CA LEU A 174 68.18 -19.12 -63.79
C LEU A 174 68.43 -20.07 -64.98
N TYR A 175 67.39 -20.54 -65.67
CA TYR A 175 67.49 -21.48 -66.79
C TYR A 175 67.67 -20.82 -68.18
N ILE A 176 67.87 -19.51 -68.26
CA ILE A 176 67.97 -18.78 -69.54
C ILE A 176 69.45 -18.60 -69.92
N GLU A 177 69.94 -19.41 -70.88
CA GLU A 177 71.32 -19.31 -71.39
C GLU A 177 71.56 -18.13 -72.35
N ASP A 178 70.51 -17.51 -72.91
CA ASP A 178 70.64 -16.44 -73.92
C ASP A 178 70.37 -15.02 -73.36
N LYS A 179 71.40 -14.17 -73.38
CA LYS A 179 71.40 -12.81 -72.81
C LYS A 179 70.46 -11.83 -73.53
N LYS A 180 69.97 -12.13 -74.74
CA LYS A 180 69.14 -11.20 -75.53
C LYS A 180 67.67 -11.10 -75.10
N GLY A 181 67.16 -12.02 -74.27
CA GLY A 181 65.77 -11.99 -73.76
C GLY A 181 65.64 -11.87 -72.24
N PHE A 182 66.76 -11.98 -71.52
CA PHE A 182 66.81 -12.00 -70.06
C PHE A 182 66.23 -10.74 -69.42
N GLU A 183 66.56 -9.55 -69.92
CA GLU A 183 66.07 -8.29 -69.34
C GLU A 183 64.54 -8.14 -69.46
N THR A 184 63.96 -8.57 -70.58
CA THR A 184 62.50 -8.57 -70.78
C THR A 184 61.82 -9.55 -69.84
N GLN A 185 62.35 -10.76 -69.67
CA GLN A 185 61.79 -11.76 -68.77
C GLN A 185 61.95 -11.38 -67.29
N LEU A 186 63.09 -10.78 -66.92
CA LEU A 186 63.31 -10.22 -65.59
C LEU A 186 62.28 -9.12 -65.27
N ARG A 187 62.02 -8.20 -66.21
CA ARG A 187 60.99 -7.17 -66.05
C ARG A 187 59.58 -7.78 -65.93
N THR A 188 59.28 -8.84 -66.68
CA THR A 188 58.00 -9.57 -66.56
C THR A 188 57.84 -10.18 -65.18
N VAL A 189 58.87 -10.89 -64.68
CA VAL A 189 58.87 -11.48 -63.34
C VAL A 189 58.74 -10.41 -62.26
N GLN A 190 59.50 -9.32 -62.35
CA GLN A 190 59.41 -8.19 -61.40
C GLN A 190 58.00 -7.59 -61.37
N LYS A 191 57.36 -7.45 -62.54
CA LYS A 191 55.97 -6.98 -62.63
C LYS A 191 55.00 -7.97 -61.99
N GLU A 192 55.13 -9.27 -62.26
CA GLU A 192 54.27 -10.29 -61.65
C GLU A 192 54.41 -10.33 -60.12
N ILE A 193 55.64 -10.23 -59.60
CA ILE A 193 55.89 -10.14 -58.14
C ILE A 193 55.23 -8.88 -57.56
N HIS A 194 55.37 -7.74 -58.25
CA HIS A 194 54.73 -6.48 -57.84
C HIS A 194 53.20 -6.60 -57.81
N ASP A 195 52.60 -7.20 -58.84
CA ASP A 195 51.14 -7.40 -58.93
C ASP A 195 50.64 -8.32 -57.80
N ILE A 196 51.37 -9.41 -57.50
CA ILE A 196 51.06 -10.32 -56.38
C ILE A 196 51.14 -9.59 -55.03
N PHE A 197 52.20 -8.80 -54.81
CA PHE A 197 52.33 -8.00 -53.59
C PHE A 197 51.19 -7.00 -53.45
N HIS A 198 50.85 -6.29 -54.53
CA HIS A 198 49.78 -5.30 -54.51
C HIS A 198 48.41 -5.96 -54.21
N GLN A 199 48.16 -7.15 -54.77
CA GLN A 199 46.94 -7.91 -54.49
C GLN A 199 46.83 -8.28 -53.00
N ILE A 200 47.89 -8.84 -52.41
CA ILE A 200 47.90 -9.23 -50.98
C ILE A 200 47.77 -8.01 -50.08
N TYR A 201 48.44 -6.91 -50.45
CA TYR A 201 48.32 -5.64 -49.74
C TYR A 201 46.88 -5.13 -49.73
N GLU A 202 46.21 -5.08 -50.89
CA GLU A 202 44.82 -4.63 -50.97
C GLU A 202 43.86 -5.57 -50.24
N GLU A 203 44.06 -6.89 -50.31
CA GLU A 203 43.24 -7.86 -49.57
C GLU A 203 43.36 -7.65 -48.05
N ARG A 204 44.58 -7.54 -47.52
CA ARG A 204 44.81 -7.28 -46.09
C ARG A 204 44.31 -5.91 -45.64
N LYS A 205 44.50 -4.88 -46.46
CA LYS A 205 44.00 -3.53 -46.20
C LYS A 205 42.47 -3.52 -46.13
N ASN A 206 41.80 -4.23 -47.04
CA ASN A 206 40.34 -4.36 -47.02
C ASN A 206 39.87 -5.12 -45.77
N GLN A 207 40.49 -6.26 -45.46
CA GLN A 207 40.19 -7.02 -44.23
C GLN A 207 40.40 -6.19 -42.96
N HIS A 208 41.50 -5.46 -42.87
CA HIS A 208 41.79 -4.57 -41.74
C HIS A 208 40.75 -3.45 -41.63
N SER A 209 40.35 -2.84 -42.76
CA SER A 209 39.30 -1.83 -42.80
C SER A 209 37.94 -2.38 -42.33
N GLU A 210 37.57 -3.59 -42.74
CA GLU A 210 36.34 -4.25 -42.29
C GLU A 210 36.37 -4.56 -40.79
N ASN A 211 37.50 -5.07 -40.29
CA ASN A 211 37.69 -5.34 -38.86
C ASN A 211 37.62 -4.05 -38.04
N TYR A 212 38.24 -2.96 -38.52
CA TYR A 212 38.15 -1.64 -37.90
C TYR A 212 36.70 -1.13 -37.85
N LYS A 213 35.94 -1.28 -38.93
CA LYS A 213 34.51 -0.90 -38.96
C LYS A 213 33.70 -1.69 -37.94
N LYS A 214 33.86 -3.01 -37.87
CA LYS A 214 33.19 -3.87 -36.88
C LYS A 214 33.58 -3.49 -35.46
N TRP A 215 34.86 -3.25 -35.19
CA TRP A 215 35.36 -2.81 -33.88
C TRP A 215 34.70 -1.50 -33.44
N ASN A 216 34.66 -0.51 -34.33
CA ASN A 216 34.07 0.78 -34.02
C ASN A 216 32.55 0.67 -33.81
N GLN A 217 31.86 -0.18 -34.59
CA GLN A 217 30.43 -0.48 -34.41
C GLN A 217 30.15 -1.12 -33.05
N THR A 218 30.91 -2.15 -32.64
CA THR A 218 30.74 -2.78 -31.31
C THR A 218 31.00 -1.77 -30.19
N LYS A 219 32.04 -0.95 -30.32
CA LYS A 219 32.36 0.11 -29.36
C LYS A 219 31.23 1.11 -29.21
N GLN A 220 30.65 1.56 -30.32
CA GLN A 220 29.50 2.48 -30.32
C GLN A 220 28.25 1.83 -29.71
N SER A 221 27.97 0.57 -30.04
CA SER A 221 26.87 -0.20 -29.45
C SER A 221 27.02 -0.37 -27.94
N LEU A 222 28.22 -0.71 -27.46
CA LEU A 222 28.52 -0.81 -26.03
C LEU A 222 28.27 0.52 -25.29
N ALA A 223 28.76 1.63 -25.85
CA ALA A 223 28.52 2.96 -25.27
C ALA A 223 27.02 3.30 -25.23
N LYS A 224 26.28 2.97 -26.29
CA LYS A 224 24.83 3.19 -26.36
C LYS A 224 24.07 2.37 -25.33
N VAL A 225 24.38 1.08 -25.19
CA VAL A 225 23.75 0.20 -24.19
C VAL A 225 24.09 0.67 -22.77
N GLY A 226 25.36 1.02 -22.51
CA GLY A 226 25.76 1.58 -21.21
C GLY A 226 24.96 2.85 -20.86
N HIS A 227 24.80 3.77 -21.81
CA HIS A 227 24.00 4.97 -21.61
C HIS A 227 22.50 4.66 -21.36
N GLN A 228 21.94 3.67 -22.07
CA GLN A 228 20.56 3.24 -21.85
C GLN A 228 20.35 2.65 -20.45
N ILE A 229 21.32 1.88 -19.93
CA ILE A 229 21.30 1.37 -18.56
C ILE A 229 21.29 2.53 -17.57
N GLU A 230 22.19 3.50 -17.72
CA GLU A 230 22.26 4.68 -16.83
C GLU A 230 20.95 5.48 -16.82
N LEU A 231 20.35 5.70 -18.00
CA LEU A 231 19.06 6.39 -18.10
C LEU A 231 17.95 5.63 -17.36
N LYS A 232 17.87 4.31 -17.55
CA LYS A 232 16.86 3.48 -16.90
C LYS A 232 17.05 3.40 -15.38
N GLU A 233 18.30 3.32 -14.91
CA GLU A 233 18.63 3.39 -13.48
C GLU A 233 18.22 4.75 -12.87
N GLN A 234 18.41 5.85 -13.60
CA GLN A 234 17.95 7.18 -13.16
C GLN A 234 16.43 7.31 -13.17
N GLU A 235 15.74 6.80 -14.19
CA GLU A 235 14.27 6.78 -14.26
C GLU A 235 13.67 5.99 -13.10
N ALA A 236 14.21 4.80 -12.82
CA ALA A 236 13.79 3.95 -11.70
C ALA A 236 13.98 4.66 -10.35
N LYS A 237 15.14 5.30 -10.16
CA LYS A 237 15.44 6.06 -8.94
C LYS A 237 14.47 7.23 -8.74
N LYS A 238 14.28 8.08 -9.76
CA LYS A 238 13.35 9.22 -9.70
C LYS A 238 11.91 8.77 -9.46
N TYR A 239 11.47 7.70 -10.13
CA TYR A 239 10.15 7.13 -9.91
C TYR A 239 10.00 6.61 -8.47
N SER A 240 11.00 5.92 -7.93
CA SER A 240 10.99 5.45 -6.53
C SER A 240 10.88 6.62 -5.54
N GLU A 241 11.67 7.67 -5.71
CA GLU A 241 11.66 8.85 -4.83
C GLU A 241 10.30 9.56 -4.85
N THR A 242 9.79 9.88 -6.04
CA THR A 242 8.49 10.53 -6.21
C THR A 242 7.34 9.69 -5.67
N SER A 243 7.38 8.38 -5.89
CA SER A 243 6.33 7.48 -5.44
C SER A 243 6.38 7.24 -3.93
N CYS A 244 7.57 7.18 -3.32
CA CYS A 244 7.74 7.15 -1.86
C CYS A 244 7.14 8.39 -1.21
N SER A 245 7.41 9.58 -1.74
CA SER A 245 6.81 10.82 -1.21
C SER A 245 5.28 10.79 -1.32
N LYS A 246 4.74 10.36 -2.46
CA LYS A 246 3.28 10.21 -2.64
C LYS A 246 2.68 9.22 -1.63
N LEU A 247 3.28 8.04 -1.49
CA LEU A 247 2.84 7.01 -0.55
C LEU A 247 2.89 7.52 0.90
N GLN A 248 3.94 8.24 1.27
CA GLN A 248 4.07 8.84 2.59
C GLN A 248 2.94 9.84 2.88
N ASN A 249 2.61 10.73 1.94
CA ASN A 249 1.53 11.68 2.10
C ASN A 249 0.17 11.00 2.37
N HIS A 250 -0.11 9.91 1.65
CA HIS A 250 -1.33 9.12 1.87
C HIS A 250 -1.31 8.40 3.22
N ARG A 251 -0.16 7.86 3.66
CA ARG A 251 -0.01 7.25 4.99
C ARG A 251 -0.19 8.27 6.12
N GLU A 252 0.36 9.47 5.99
CA GLU A 252 0.16 10.56 6.94
C GLU A 252 -1.30 11.01 7.00
N LYS A 253 -1.98 11.07 5.84
CA LYS A 253 -3.42 11.38 5.77
C LYS A 253 -4.26 10.29 6.44
N LEU A 254 -3.96 9.02 6.18
CA LEU A 254 -4.61 7.89 6.84
C LEU A 254 -4.42 7.93 8.36
N GLN A 255 -3.20 8.22 8.83
CA GLN A 255 -2.92 8.35 10.26
C GLN A 255 -3.71 9.48 10.91
N LYS A 256 -3.84 10.63 10.24
CA LYS A 256 -4.68 11.74 10.71
C LYS A 256 -6.16 11.34 10.79
N LEU A 257 -6.68 10.65 9.77
CA LEU A 257 -8.07 10.20 9.76
C LEU A 257 -8.37 9.20 10.89
N ARG A 258 -7.44 8.27 11.15
CA ARG A 258 -7.55 7.32 12.27
C ARG A 258 -7.53 8.04 13.62
N GLY A 259 -6.58 8.96 13.83
CA GLY A 259 -6.54 9.74 15.07
C GLY A 259 -7.72 10.70 15.26
N GLU A 260 -8.41 11.09 14.17
CA GLU A 260 -9.69 11.81 14.26
C GLU A 260 -10.87 10.89 14.58
N LEU A 261 -10.84 9.63 14.15
CA LEU A 261 -11.86 8.63 14.50
C LEU A 261 -11.76 8.26 15.99
N ASP A 262 -10.54 7.99 16.49
CA ASP A 262 -10.30 7.64 17.90
C ASP A 262 -10.86 8.72 18.84
N LYS A 263 -10.66 10.01 18.52
CA LYS A 263 -11.22 11.13 19.31
C LYS A 263 -12.75 11.15 19.35
N ILE A 264 -13.41 10.67 18.31
CA ILE A 264 -14.87 10.61 18.25
C ILE A 264 -15.36 9.41 19.09
N GLU A 265 -14.59 8.32 19.12
CA GLU A 265 -14.88 7.17 19.98
C GLU A 265 -14.74 7.53 21.47
N ASP A 266 -13.70 8.29 21.84
CA ASP A 266 -13.50 8.82 23.20
C ASP A 266 -14.63 9.78 23.65
N GLU A 267 -15.30 10.49 22.72
CA GLU A 267 -16.46 11.36 23.03
C GLU A 267 -17.77 10.56 23.25
N THR A 268 -17.77 9.26 22.95
CA THR A 268 -18.94 8.36 23.11
C THR A 268 -18.90 7.45 24.33
N GLU A 269 -17.74 7.26 24.97
CA GLU A 269 -17.59 6.55 26.26
C GLU A 269 -17.86 7.46 27.47
#